data_AF-X1K7Y4-F1
#
_entry.id   AF-X1K7Y4-F1
#
_cell.length_a   1.000
_cell.length_b   1.000
_cell.length_c   1.000
_cell.angle_alpha   90.00
_cell.angle_beta   90.00
_cell.angle_gamma   90.00
#
_symmetry.space_group_name_H-M   'P 1'
#
loop_
_entity.id
_entity.type
_entity.pdbx_description
1 polymer ?
#
loop_
_entity_poly.entity_id
_entity_poly.type
_entity_poly.pdbx_seq_one_letter_code
_entity_poly.pdbx_strand_id
1 'polypeptide(L)'
;ASIEQHGPHLPTGTDTIIGYALGQAVAKKMGNALVAPVIRPALSRHHIDFPGTITLRMKTFVKVLEEYCQSLRHHGFKNVVLFVSHGGNSDALNAFIPSIAKKVAPDIRLLVVYPLEKNVKSLQELLAERGITRQRAGVHAGFSETSVMLTLRPDLVAMDKARPGLIDEEFYQPENIERSKISSFIHGVKSQSENGVLGDPTGSSAELGKLIFERKVNDIVEEIKNNLTA
;
A
#
# COMPACT_ATOMS: atom_id res chain seq x y z
N ALA A 1 -2.04 -0.11 -5.94
CA ALA A 1 -2.55 1.22 -5.52
C ALA A 1 -4.07 1.17 -5.42
N SER A 2 -4.71 2.29 -5.11
CA SER A 2 -6.16 2.46 -5.21
C SER A 2 -6.59 3.92 -5.41
N ILE A 3 -7.91 4.13 -5.44
CA ILE A 3 -8.61 5.41 -5.30
C ILE A 3 -9.62 5.24 -4.16
N GLU A 4 -9.28 5.75 -2.98
CA GLU A 4 -10.09 5.57 -1.77
C GLU A 4 -9.92 6.75 -0.82
N GLN A 5 -10.96 7.00 0.00
CA GLN A 5 -10.89 7.96 1.10
C GLN A 5 -9.62 7.78 1.93
N HIS A 6 -9.01 8.85 2.40
CA HIS A 6 -7.87 8.81 3.32
C HIS A 6 -8.04 9.87 4.42
N GLY A 7 -9.23 9.84 5.04
CA GLY A 7 -9.61 10.86 6.00
C GLY A 7 -9.82 12.25 5.38
N PRO A 8 -10.03 13.26 6.24
CA PRO A 8 -10.30 14.62 5.81
C PRO A 8 -9.07 15.40 5.32
N HIS A 9 -7.85 14.87 5.52
CA HIS A 9 -6.58 15.59 5.31
C HIS A 9 -5.75 15.09 4.12
N LEU A 10 -5.98 13.87 3.61
CA LEU A 10 -5.25 13.32 2.47
C LEU A 10 -6.16 13.15 1.24
N PRO A 11 -5.58 13.22 0.03
CA PRO A 11 -6.34 13.03 -1.21
C PRO A 11 -6.71 11.56 -1.41
N THR A 12 -7.76 11.29 -2.19
CA THR A 12 -8.17 9.91 -2.50
C THR A 12 -7.14 9.11 -3.31
N GLY A 13 -6.14 9.80 -3.87
CA GLY A 13 -5.05 9.22 -4.64
C GLY A 13 -3.81 8.83 -3.83
N THR A 14 -3.83 8.88 -2.49
CA THR A 14 -2.62 8.66 -1.66
C THR A 14 -1.89 7.37 -2.00
N ASP A 15 -2.59 6.22 -2.06
CA ASP A 15 -1.99 4.93 -2.44
C ASP A 15 -1.32 4.95 -3.80
N THR A 16 -1.89 5.70 -4.75
CA THR A 16 -1.35 5.86 -6.10
C THR A 16 -0.08 6.70 -6.07
N ILE A 17 -0.09 7.82 -5.34
CA ILE A 17 1.05 8.73 -5.24
C ILE A 17 2.22 8.03 -4.56
N ILE A 18 1.98 7.41 -3.40
CA ILE A 18 3.01 6.66 -2.65
C ILE A 18 3.51 5.49 -3.49
N GLY A 19 2.60 4.70 -4.08
CA GLY A 19 2.96 3.57 -4.91
C GLY A 19 3.84 3.96 -6.10
N TYR A 20 3.48 5.02 -6.82
CA TYR A 20 4.28 5.48 -7.95
C TYR A 20 5.67 5.95 -7.52
N ALA A 21 5.75 6.75 -6.45
CA ALA A 21 7.02 7.25 -5.92
C ALA A 21 7.93 6.10 -5.46
N LEU A 22 7.39 5.09 -4.75
CA LEU A 22 8.12 3.89 -4.38
C LEU A 22 8.67 3.18 -5.62
N GLY A 23 7.84 2.99 -6.65
CA GLY A 23 8.25 2.36 -7.91
C GLY A 23 9.40 3.10 -8.58
N GLN A 24 9.33 4.43 -8.66
CA GLN A 24 10.40 5.26 -9.23
C GLN A 24 11.71 5.13 -8.45
N ALA A 25 11.64 5.19 -7.11
CA ALA A 25 12.81 5.09 -6.25
C ALA A 25 13.46 3.69 -6.31
N VAL A 26 12.64 2.63 -6.31
CA VAL A 26 13.07 1.24 -6.48
C VAL A 26 13.73 1.06 -7.85
N ALA A 27 13.08 1.49 -8.94
CA ALA A 27 13.61 1.37 -10.28
C ALA A 27 14.96 2.08 -10.43
N LYS A 28 15.08 3.30 -9.87
CA LYS A 28 16.33 4.05 -9.83
C LYS A 28 17.44 3.30 -9.08
N LYS A 29 17.13 2.66 -7.94
CA LYS A 29 18.11 1.88 -7.16
C LYS A 29 18.51 0.56 -7.82
N MET A 30 17.59 -0.06 -8.55
CA MET A 30 17.88 -1.28 -9.32
C MET A 30 18.79 -0.99 -10.52
N GLY A 31 18.66 0.20 -11.13
CA GLY A 31 19.51 0.65 -12.24
C GLY A 31 19.19 0.01 -13.60
N ASN A 32 18.34 -1.01 -13.63
CA ASN A 32 17.94 -1.76 -14.81
C ASN A 32 16.44 -2.08 -14.86
N ALA A 33 15.62 -1.29 -14.17
CA ALA A 33 14.18 -1.48 -14.08
C ALA A 33 13.42 -0.24 -14.57
N LEU A 34 12.22 -0.47 -15.10
CA LEU A 34 11.27 0.57 -15.53
C LEU A 34 10.00 0.49 -14.67
N VAL A 35 9.32 1.63 -14.54
CA VAL A 35 8.04 1.71 -13.81
C VAL A 35 6.90 1.69 -14.83
N ALA A 36 6.10 0.62 -14.83
CA ALA A 36 4.88 0.55 -15.63
C ALA A 36 3.82 1.56 -15.11
N PRO A 37 2.83 1.94 -15.93
CA PRO A 37 1.70 2.73 -15.47
C PRO A 37 1.03 2.11 -14.24
N VAL A 38 0.72 2.93 -13.24
CA VAL A 38 0.10 2.46 -12.00
C VAL A 38 -1.31 1.94 -12.26
N ILE A 39 -1.59 0.71 -11.83
CA ILE A 39 -2.92 0.12 -11.92
C ILE A 39 -3.83 0.75 -10.85
N ARG A 40 -4.83 1.49 -11.31
CA ARG A 40 -5.91 2.11 -10.52
C ARG A 40 -7.15 2.36 -11.39
N PRO A 41 -8.37 2.37 -10.83
CA PRO A 41 -8.70 1.94 -9.47
C PRO A 41 -8.45 0.44 -9.30
N ALA A 42 -8.37 -0.02 -8.05
CA ALA A 42 -8.16 -1.42 -7.71
C ALA A 42 -9.29 -1.90 -6.76
N LEU A 43 -8.97 -2.59 -5.65
CA LEU A 43 -9.95 -3.13 -4.72
C LEU A 43 -10.02 -2.34 -3.42
N SER A 44 -11.05 -1.50 -3.27
CA SER A 44 -11.29 -0.65 -2.08
C SER A 44 -12.75 -0.67 -1.63
N ARG A 45 -13.42 -1.82 -1.76
CA ARG A 45 -14.83 -1.94 -1.38
C ARG A 45 -15.10 -1.60 0.08
N HIS A 46 -14.16 -1.87 0.97
CA HIS A 46 -14.26 -1.53 2.39
C HIS A 46 -14.27 -0.01 2.67
N HIS A 47 -13.94 0.83 1.68
CA HIS A 47 -13.99 2.29 1.76
C HIS A 47 -15.17 2.91 1.00
N ILE A 48 -16.08 2.11 0.43
CA ILE A 48 -17.12 2.60 -0.50
C ILE A 48 -18.16 3.52 0.14
N ASP A 49 -18.34 3.43 1.46
CA ASP A 49 -19.30 4.25 2.21
C ASP A 49 -18.82 5.70 2.46
N PHE A 50 -17.61 6.01 1.98
CA PHE A 50 -17.05 7.36 1.92
C PHE A 50 -17.02 7.87 0.48
N PRO A 51 -17.43 9.13 0.26
CA PRO A 51 -17.45 9.71 -1.08
C PRO A 51 -16.04 9.82 -1.67
N GLY A 52 -15.92 9.60 -2.97
CA GLY A 52 -14.66 9.68 -3.72
C GLY A 52 -13.91 8.36 -3.86
N THR A 53 -14.29 7.31 -3.13
CA THR A 53 -13.77 5.96 -3.34
C THR A 53 -14.29 5.38 -4.68
N ILE A 54 -13.37 4.89 -5.51
CA ILE A 54 -13.68 4.21 -6.78
C ILE A 54 -13.01 2.84 -6.75
N THR A 55 -13.80 1.77 -6.86
CA THR A 55 -13.31 0.39 -6.76
C THR A 55 -13.80 -0.47 -7.91
N LEU A 56 -12.96 -1.40 -8.35
CA LEU A 56 -13.33 -2.48 -9.26
C LEU A 56 -13.94 -3.66 -8.49
N ARG A 57 -14.56 -4.58 -9.24
CA ARG A 57 -14.85 -5.93 -8.77
C ARG A 57 -13.60 -6.79 -8.90
N MET A 58 -13.44 -7.77 -8.00
CA MET A 58 -12.32 -8.73 -7.98
C MET A 58 -12.01 -9.31 -9.37
N LYS A 59 -13.03 -9.85 -10.06
CA LYS A 59 -12.87 -10.46 -11.39
C LYS A 59 -12.30 -9.48 -12.43
N THR A 60 -12.74 -8.22 -12.39
CA THR A 60 -12.25 -7.17 -13.29
C THR A 60 -10.80 -6.82 -12.98
N PHE A 61 -10.45 -6.63 -11.70
CA PHE A 61 -9.09 -6.32 -11.29
C PHE A 61 -8.10 -7.41 -11.69
N VAL A 62 -8.43 -8.68 -11.46
CA VAL A 62 -7.60 -9.83 -11.87
C VAL A 62 -7.42 -9.86 -13.38
N LYS A 63 -8.48 -9.58 -14.16
CA LYS A 63 -8.38 -9.53 -15.62
C LYS A 63 -7.48 -8.41 -16.11
N VAL A 64 -7.55 -7.22 -15.49
CA VAL A 64 -6.64 -6.10 -15.79
C VAL A 64 -5.19 -6.50 -15.52
N LEU A 65 -4.89 -7.13 -14.38
CA LEU A 65 -3.54 -7.59 -14.06
C LEU A 65 -3.01 -8.61 -15.08
N GLU A 66 -3.85 -9.56 -15.48
CA GLU A 66 -3.53 -10.55 -16.50
C GLU A 66 -3.18 -9.88 -17.84
N GLU A 67 -4.03 -8.97 -18.33
CA GLU A 67 -3.82 -8.28 -19.62
C GLU A 67 -2.61 -7.32 -19.58
N TYR A 68 -2.35 -6.69 -18.43
CA TYR A 68 -1.12 -5.91 -18.21
C TYR A 68 0.13 -6.80 -18.35
N CYS A 69 0.16 -7.95 -17.66
CA CYS A 69 1.28 -8.88 -17.73
C CYS A 69 1.47 -9.45 -19.14
N GLN A 70 0.36 -9.76 -19.85
CA GLN A 70 0.40 -10.22 -21.24
C GLN A 70 0.95 -9.15 -22.19
N SER A 71 0.59 -7.88 -21.99
CA SER A 71 1.11 -6.76 -22.78
C SER A 71 2.60 -6.54 -22.55
N LEU A 72 3.06 -6.59 -21.29
CA LEU A 72 4.49 -6.49 -20.96
C LEU A 72 5.28 -7.66 -21.57
N ARG A 73 4.75 -8.89 -21.47
CA ARG A 73 5.33 -10.07 -22.12
C ARG A 73 5.44 -9.88 -23.64
N HIS A 74 4.38 -9.36 -24.27
CA HIS A 74 4.37 -9.09 -25.71
C HIS A 74 5.46 -8.10 -26.13
N HIS A 75 5.73 -7.07 -25.32
CA HIS A 75 6.81 -6.11 -25.55
C HIS A 75 8.21 -6.62 -25.17
N GLY A 76 8.35 -7.91 -24.83
CA GLY A 76 9.65 -8.55 -24.60
C GLY A 76 10.17 -8.48 -23.16
N PHE A 77 9.40 -7.92 -22.21
CA PHE A 77 9.78 -7.99 -20.80
C PHE A 77 9.81 -9.45 -20.34
N LYS A 78 10.83 -9.80 -19.54
CA LYS A 78 11.04 -11.16 -19.00
C LYS A 78 10.84 -11.24 -17.48
N ASN A 79 10.95 -10.11 -16.79
CA ASN A 79 10.71 -10.02 -15.36
C ASN A 79 9.65 -8.94 -15.12
N VAL A 80 8.58 -9.30 -14.43
CA VAL A 80 7.52 -8.39 -14.03
C VAL A 80 7.39 -8.45 -12.52
N VAL A 81 7.60 -7.32 -11.85
CA VAL A 81 7.44 -7.19 -10.40
C VAL A 81 6.15 -6.42 -10.13
N LEU A 82 5.27 -7.02 -9.35
CA LEU A 82 4.09 -6.38 -8.78
C LEU A 82 4.37 -6.09 -7.31
N PHE A 83 4.24 -4.84 -6.87
CA PHE A 83 4.25 -4.51 -5.45
C PHE A 83 3.01 -3.71 -5.09
N VAL A 84 2.62 -3.79 -3.83
CA VAL A 84 1.33 -3.31 -3.34
C VAL A 84 1.51 -2.07 -2.49
N SER A 85 0.80 -1.00 -2.84
CA SER A 85 0.72 0.23 -2.04
C SER A 85 -0.63 0.42 -1.32
N HIS A 86 -1.61 -0.46 -1.55
CA HIS A 86 -2.92 -0.44 -0.92
C HIS A 86 -3.22 -1.83 -0.34
N GLY A 87 -3.44 -1.92 0.97
CA GLY A 87 -3.56 -3.19 1.69
C GLY A 87 -4.67 -4.11 1.18
N GLY A 88 -5.78 -3.55 0.69
CA GLY A 88 -6.92 -4.33 0.21
C GLY A 88 -6.68 -5.16 -1.05
N ASN A 89 -5.57 -4.92 -1.75
CA ASN A 89 -5.18 -5.73 -2.91
C ASN A 89 -4.38 -6.99 -2.54
N SER A 90 -3.83 -7.07 -1.33
CA SER A 90 -2.84 -8.11 -0.99
C SER A 90 -3.42 -9.52 -1.05
N ASP A 91 -4.61 -9.73 -0.47
CA ASP A 91 -5.24 -11.06 -0.46
C ASP A 91 -5.68 -11.50 -1.86
N ALA A 92 -6.15 -10.54 -2.66
CA ALA A 92 -6.48 -10.76 -4.07
C ALA A 92 -5.27 -11.24 -4.86
N LEU A 93 -4.15 -10.53 -4.73
CA LEU A 93 -2.93 -10.91 -5.42
C LEU A 93 -2.46 -12.29 -4.94
N ASN A 94 -2.40 -12.54 -3.63
CA ASN A 94 -2.02 -13.86 -3.11
C ASN A 94 -2.89 -15.00 -3.66
N ALA A 95 -4.21 -14.81 -3.75
CA ALA A 95 -5.11 -15.83 -4.25
C ALA A 95 -5.00 -16.08 -5.77
N PHE A 96 -4.78 -15.04 -6.57
CA PHE A 96 -4.90 -15.13 -8.03
C PHE A 96 -3.57 -15.16 -8.78
N ILE A 97 -2.44 -14.87 -8.13
CA ILE A 97 -1.13 -14.86 -8.77
C ILE A 97 -0.75 -16.21 -9.41
N PRO A 98 -0.99 -17.39 -8.80
CA PRO A 98 -0.74 -18.66 -9.47
C PRO A 98 -1.52 -18.81 -10.78
N SER A 99 -2.76 -18.31 -10.82
CA SER A 99 -3.59 -18.34 -12.03
C SER A 99 -3.07 -17.38 -13.10
N ILE A 100 -2.68 -16.17 -12.71
CA ILE A 100 -2.09 -15.18 -13.62
C ILE A 100 -0.77 -15.71 -14.17
N ALA A 101 0.12 -16.18 -13.30
CA ALA A 101 1.42 -16.75 -13.66
C ALA A 101 1.28 -17.88 -14.68
N LYS A 102 0.34 -18.82 -14.48
CA LYS A 102 0.09 -19.91 -15.43
C LYS A 102 -0.27 -19.43 -16.84
N LYS A 103 -0.93 -18.28 -16.97
CA LYS A 103 -1.36 -17.73 -18.28
C LYS A 103 -0.27 -16.95 -19.01
N VAL A 104 0.79 -16.57 -18.31
CA VAL A 104 1.86 -15.73 -18.86
C VAL A 104 3.23 -16.39 -18.84
N ALA A 105 3.38 -17.45 -18.06
CA ALA A 105 4.50 -18.37 -18.12
C ALA A 105 4.52 -19.17 -19.44
N PRO A 106 5.68 -19.69 -19.87
CA PRO A 106 7.00 -19.58 -19.22
C PRO A 106 7.76 -18.29 -19.55
N ASP A 107 7.23 -17.43 -20.42
CA ASP A 107 8.00 -16.32 -21.02
C ASP A 107 8.31 -15.17 -20.07
N ILE A 108 7.55 -15.05 -18.97
CA ILE A 108 7.80 -14.07 -17.91
C ILE A 108 7.91 -14.71 -16.53
N ARG A 109 8.90 -14.24 -15.77
CA ARG A 109 9.00 -14.40 -14.33
C ARG A 109 8.15 -13.32 -13.66
N LEU A 110 7.06 -13.74 -13.02
CA LEU A 110 6.19 -12.86 -12.25
C LEU A 110 6.58 -12.93 -10.77
N LEU A 111 7.00 -11.79 -10.21
CA LEU A 111 7.29 -11.64 -8.79
C LEU A 111 6.24 -10.74 -8.16
N VAL A 112 5.76 -11.12 -6.98
CA VAL A 112 4.96 -10.23 -6.14
C VAL A 112 5.70 -9.95 -4.85
N VAL A 113 5.80 -8.67 -4.53
CA VAL A 113 6.53 -8.14 -3.38
C VAL A 113 5.53 -7.62 -2.36
N TYR A 114 5.65 -8.12 -1.14
CA TYR A 114 4.85 -7.68 0.00
C TYR A 114 5.74 -7.29 1.17
N PRO A 115 5.28 -6.38 2.03
CA PRO A 115 6.00 -6.11 3.28
C PRO A 115 6.14 -7.41 4.10
N LEU A 116 7.36 -7.93 4.21
CA LEU A 116 7.66 -9.07 5.07
C LEU A 116 7.45 -8.69 6.54
N GLU A 117 7.10 -9.66 7.38
CA GLU A 117 6.88 -9.45 8.82
C GLU A 117 8.09 -8.77 9.50
N LYS A 118 9.31 -9.19 9.15
CA LYS A 118 10.56 -8.57 9.63
C LYS A 118 10.64 -7.07 9.30
N ASN A 119 10.15 -6.67 8.13
CA ASN A 119 10.19 -5.29 7.66
C ASN A 119 9.14 -4.45 8.39
N VAL A 120 7.94 -5.01 8.57
CA VAL A 120 6.87 -4.39 9.37
C VAL A 120 7.33 -4.17 10.80
N LYS A 121 7.91 -5.19 11.44
CA LYS A 121 8.43 -5.09 12.82
C LYS A 121 9.52 -4.02 12.94
N SER A 122 10.49 -4.01 12.04
CA SER A 122 11.57 -3.04 12.11
C SER A 122 11.12 -1.60 11.85
N LEU A 123 10.09 -1.40 11.01
CA LEU A 123 9.47 -0.09 10.86
C LEU A 123 8.73 0.34 12.14
N GLN A 124 8.05 -0.59 12.81
CA GLN A 124 7.38 -0.32 14.09
C GLN A 124 8.39 0.04 15.18
N GLU A 125 9.53 -0.64 15.25
CA GLU A 125 10.62 -0.33 16.19
C GLU A 125 11.17 1.08 15.97
N LEU A 126 11.46 1.45 14.72
CA LEU A 126 11.89 2.81 14.35
C LEU A 126 10.89 3.89 14.79
N LEU A 127 9.59 3.62 14.62
CA LEU A 127 8.53 4.54 15.01
C LEU A 127 8.39 4.63 16.54
N ALA A 128 8.51 3.50 17.23
CA ALA A 128 8.45 3.43 18.70
C ALA A 128 9.60 4.20 19.36
N GLU A 129 10.83 4.11 18.82
CA GLU A 129 11.98 4.91 19.26
C GLU A 129 11.73 6.43 19.14
N ARG A 130 10.80 6.84 18.29
CA ARG A 130 10.38 8.23 18.07
C ARG A 130 9.08 8.58 18.80
N GLY A 131 8.62 7.72 19.71
CA GLY A 131 7.39 7.93 20.49
C GLY A 131 6.10 7.76 19.68
N ILE A 132 6.16 7.12 18.51
CA ILE A 132 4.99 6.85 17.67
C ILE A 132 4.55 5.40 17.89
N THR A 133 3.40 5.23 18.53
CA THR A 133 2.81 3.91 18.78
C THR A 133 2.28 3.29 17.49
N ARG A 134 2.04 1.98 17.51
CA ARG A 134 1.44 1.24 16.38
C ARG A 134 0.07 1.80 16.00
N GLN A 135 -0.75 2.15 16.99
CA GLN A 135 -2.08 2.70 16.80
C GLN A 135 -1.99 4.07 16.12
N ARG A 136 -1.05 4.93 16.53
CA ARG A 136 -0.85 6.24 15.90
C ARG A 136 -0.30 6.12 14.49
N ALA A 137 0.72 5.27 14.30
CA ALA A 137 1.24 4.89 12.99
C ALA A 137 0.11 4.54 12.03
N GLY A 138 -0.86 3.78 12.52
CA GLY A 138 -2.11 3.46 11.84
C GLY A 138 -1.92 2.47 10.70
N VAL A 139 -3.02 1.86 10.28
CA VAL A 139 -3.07 1.02 9.08
C VAL A 139 -3.65 1.74 7.87
N HIS A 140 -4.28 2.90 8.06
CA HIS A 140 -4.87 3.69 6.99
C HIS A 140 -5.01 5.17 7.36
N ALA A 141 -4.42 6.07 6.57
CA ALA A 141 -4.43 7.53 6.78
C ALA A 141 -3.89 8.00 8.16
N GLY A 142 -3.15 7.13 8.85
CA GLY A 142 -2.52 7.42 10.15
C GLY A 142 -1.20 8.20 10.00
N PHE A 143 -0.42 8.23 11.08
CA PHE A 143 0.83 8.98 11.16
C PHE A 143 1.81 8.62 10.04
N SER A 144 1.99 7.32 9.77
CA SER A 144 3.04 6.84 8.86
C SER A 144 2.80 7.29 7.43
N GLU A 145 1.56 7.15 6.95
CA GLU A 145 1.18 7.44 5.59
C GLU A 145 1.09 8.95 5.35
N THR A 146 0.54 9.68 6.33
CA THR A 146 0.49 11.14 6.31
C THR A 146 1.90 11.74 6.28
N SER A 147 2.81 11.21 7.09
CA SER A 147 4.22 11.63 7.11
C SER A 147 4.88 11.41 5.74
N VAL A 148 4.67 10.25 5.11
CA VAL A 148 5.19 9.99 3.75
C VAL A 148 4.60 10.97 2.73
N MET A 149 3.30 11.26 2.80
CA MET A 149 2.66 12.25 1.92
C MET A 149 3.19 13.67 2.13
N LEU A 150 3.51 14.07 3.37
CA LEU A 150 4.18 15.34 3.65
C LEU A 150 5.58 15.41 3.03
N THR A 151 6.28 14.29 2.87
CA THR A 151 7.56 14.24 2.14
C THR A 151 7.36 14.35 0.63
N LEU A 152 6.37 13.64 0.08
CA LEU A 152 6.22 13.48 -1.37
C LEU A 152 5.43 14.61 -2.03
N ARG A 153 4.31 15.02 -1.42
CA ARG A 153 3.32 15.96 -1.93
C ARG A 153 2.69 16.76 -0.78
N PRO A 154 3.49 17.57 -0.04
CA PRO A 154 2.97 18.37 1.06
C PRO A 154 1.85 19.34 0.61
N ASP A 155 1.88 19.75 -0.65
CA ASP A 155 0.86 20.59 -1.29
C ASP A 155 -0.53 19.95 -1.36
N LEU A 156 -0.62 18.62 -1.19
CA LEU A 156 -1.88 17.87 -1.17
C LEU A 156 -2.34 17.49 0.24
N VAL A 157 -1.57 17.83 1.29
CA VAL A 157 -1.88 17.44 2.67
C VAL A 157 -2.49 18.61 3.43
N ALA A 158 -3.77 18.51 3.78
CA ALA A 158 -4.47 19.51 4.58
C ALA A 158 -4.33 19.19 6.08
N MET A 159 -3.14 19.45 6.65
CA MET A 159 -2.84 19.12 8.05
C MET A 159 -3.75 19.82 9.07
N ASP A 160 -4.32 20.97 8.73
CA ASP A 160 -5.35 21.66 9.53
C ASP A 160 -6.62 20.82 9.72
N LYS A 161 -6.88 19.89 8.79
CA LYS A 161 -7.98 18.93 8.83
C LYS A 161 -7.61 17.58 9.44
N ALA A 162 -6.33 17.32 9.72
CA ALA A 162 -5.89 16.04 10.26
C ALA A 162 -6.51 15.81 11.65
N ARG A 163 -7.23 14.70 11.82
CA ARG A 163 -7.88 14.32 13.08
C ARG A 163 -7.63 12.83 13.36
N PRO A 164 -7.47 12.44 14.64
CA PRO A 164 -7.44 11.03 15.00
C PRO A 164 -8.71 10.31 14.54
N GLY A 165 -8.58 9.03 14.18
CA GLY A 165 -9.70 8.12 13.97
C GLY A 165 -9.63 6.96 14.96
N LEU A 166 -9.68 5.71 14.47
CA LEU A 166 -9.58 4.54 15.34
C LEU A 166 -8.14 4.29 15.82
N ILE A 167 -7.93 4.45 17.13
CA ILE A 167 -6.66 4.19 17.83
C ILE A 167 -6.80 3.18 18.98
N ASP A 168 -7.88 2.42 19.00
CA ASP A 168 -8.16 1.42 20.03
C ASP A 168 -7.06 0.35 20.11
N GLU A 169 -6.55 0.04 21.31
CA GLU A 169 -5.42 -0.88 21.45
C GLU A 169 -5.74 -2.31 21.01
N GLU A 170 -6.94 -2.81 21.32
CA GLU A 170 -7.37 -4.17 21.00
C GLU A 170 -7.36 -4.39 19.49
N PHE A 171 -7.78 -3.38 18.71
CA PHE A 171 -7.74 -3.42 17.25
C PHE A 171 -6.34 -3.68 16.68
N TYR A 172 -5.28 -3.18 17.34
CA TYR A 172 -3.89 -3.27 16.88
C TYR A 172 -3.06 -4.33 17.62
N GLN A 173 -3.66 -5.16 18.48
CA GLN A 173 -2.94 -6.30 19.06
C GLN A 173 -2.61 -7.34 17.97
N PRO A 174 -1.41 -7.97 18.01
CA PRO A 174 -0.99 -8.95 17.00
C PRO A 174 -2.02 -10.06 16.75
N GLU A 175 -2.57 -10.65 17.81
CA GLU A 175 -3.62 -11.67 17.73
C GLU A 175 -4.92 -11.20 17.04
N ASN A 176 -5.20 -9.89 17.02
CA ASN A 176 -6.45 -9.35 16.48
C ASN A 176 -6.33 -8.82 15.04
N ILE A 177 -5.13 -8.70 14.47
CA ILE A 177 -4.91 -8.06 13.15
C ILE A 177 -5.83 -8.65 12.07
N GLU A 178 -5.88 -9.97 11.95
CA GLU A 178 -6.69 -10.64 10.92
C GLU A 178 -8.19 -10.41 11.16
N ARG A 179 -8.64 -10.47 12.41
CA ARG A 179 -10.03 -10.18 12.78
C ARG A 179 -10.40 -8.73 12.47
N SER A 180 -9.54 -7.79 12.83
CA SER A 180 -9.70 -6.35 12.58
C SER A 180 -9.80 -6.06 11.08
N LYS A 181 -8.91 -6.65 10.29
CA LYS A 181 -8.91 -6.56 8.82
C LYS A 181 -10.20 -7.12 8.23
N ILE A 182 -10.60 -8.33 8.63
CA ILE A 182 -11.86 -8.97 8.18
C ILE A 182 -13.06 -8.08 8.52
N SER A 183 -13.10 -7.50 9.72
CA SER A 183 -14.15 -6.57 10.12
C SER A 183 -14.27 -5.38 9.16
N SER A 184 -13.14 -4.78 8.73
CA SER A 184 -13.16 -3.69 7.76
C SER A 184 -13.74 -4.13 6.40
N PHE A 185 -13.46 -5.38 5.97
CA PHE A 185 -14.01 -5.92 4.72
C PHE A 185 -15.50 -6.26 4.79
N ILE A 186 -16.00 -6.72 5.94
CA ILE A 186 -17.40 -7.12 6.11
C ILE A 186 -18.28 -5.90 6.38
N HIS A 187 -17.86 -5.02 7.28
CA HIS A 187 -18.69 -3.93 7.81
C HIS A 187 -18.31 -2.56 7.24
N GLY A 188 -17.21 -2.47 6.49
CA GLY A 188 -16.69 -1.23 5.97
C GLY A 188 -15.89 -0.45 7.01
N VAL A 189 -14.97 0.39 6.55
CA VAL A 189 -14.16 1.25 7.44
C VAL A 189 -15.03 2.27 8.18
N LYS A 190 -16.18 2.66 7.61
CA LYS A 190 -17.10 3.63 8.22
C LYS A 190 -17.73 3.12 9.51
N SER A 191 -17.88 1.79 9.68
CA SER A 191 -18.37 1.21 10.93
C SER A 191 -17.32 1.25 12.05
N GLN A 192 -16.05 1.49 11.71
CA GLN A 192 -14.91 1.49 12.63
C GLN A 192 -14.42 2.91 12.94
N SER A 193 -14.54 3.83 11.98
CA SER A 193 -14.09 5.20 12.10
C SER A 193 -15.00 6.13 11.31
N GLU A 194 -15.61 7.11 11.97
CA GLU A 194 -16.54 8.05 11.33
C GLU A 194 -15.87 8.93 10.28
N ASN A 195 -14.60 9.29 10.51
CA ASN A 195 -13.81 10.11 9.60
C ASN A 195 -12.98 9.27 8.61
N GLY A 196 -13.05 7.94 8.70
CA GLY A 196 -12.36 7.00 7.83
C GLY A 196 -10.89 6.75 8.16
N VAL A 197 -10.30 7.44 9.14
CA VAL A 197 -8.91 7.24 9.57
C VAL A 197 -8.82 6.02 10.50
N LEU A 198 -7.89 5.11 10.23
CA LEU A 198 -7.50 4.03 11.14
C LEU A 198 -6.08 4.32 11.63
N GLY A 199 -6.01 5.23 12.61
CA GLY A 199 -4.80 5.70 13.25
C GLY A 199 -4.91 7.15 13.71
N ASP A 200 -3.77 7.81 13.87
CA ASP A 200 -3.71 9.23 14.27
C ASP A 200 -2.68 9.99 13.42
N PRO A 201 -3.12 10.84 12.49
CA PRO A 201 -2.22 11.63 11.64
C PRO A 201 -1.63 12.86 12.35
N THR A 202 -2.06 13.19 13.57
CA THR A 202 -1.59 14.41 14.25
C THR A 202 -0.10 14.34 14.57
N GLY A 203 0.60 15.46 14.34
CA GLY A 203 2.05 15.55 14.54
C GLY A 203 2.89 14.82 13.47
N SER A 204 2.28 14.32 12.39
CA SER A 204 3.00 13.75 11.24
C SER A 204 4.04 14.72 10.69
N SER A 205 5.18 14.20 10.24
CA SER A 205 6.30 15.04 9.78
C SER A 205 6.93 14.51 8.49
N ALA A 206 7.33 15.43 7.61
CA ALA A 206 8.05 15.10 6.38
C ALA A 206 9.42 14.45 6.65
N GLU A 207 10.04 14.75 7.79
CA GLU A 207 11.32 14.15 8.19
C GLU A 207 11.18 12.65 8.46
N LEU A 208 10.20 12.26 9.29
CA LEU A 208 9.92 10.85 9.55
C LEU A 208 9.36 10.17 8.29
N GLY A 209 8.55 10.87 7.51
CA GLY A 209 8.06 10.40 6.22
C GLY A 209 9.17 9.97 5.27
N LYS A 210 10.24 10.76 5.20
CA LYS A 210 11.42 10.44 4.38
C LYS A 210 12.08 9.14 4.84
N LEU A 211 12.27 8.97 6.16
CA LEU A 211 12.86 7.75 6.72
C LEU A 211 12.00 6.52 6.45
N ILE A 212 10.67 6.62 6.67
CA ILE A 212 9.71 5.55 6.38
C ILE A 212 9.77 5.17 4.89
N PHE A 213 9.77 6.17 4.01
CA PHE A 213 9.80 5.97 2.57
C PHE A 213 11.10 5.29 2.11
N GLU A 214 12.26 5.80 2.54
CA GLU A 214 13.57 5.22 2.23
C GLU A 214 13.69 3.77 2.72
N ARG A 215 13.14 3.49 3.91
CA ARG A 215 13.12 2.12 4.44
C ARG A 215 12.30 1.19 3.55
N LYS A 216 11.07 1.56 3.22
CA LYS A 216 10.20 0.79 2.31
C LYS A 216 10.86 0.54 0.95
N VAL A 217 11.55 1.55 0.40
CA VAL A 217 12.29 1.39 -0.86
C VAL A 217 13.40 0.34 -0.73
N ASN A 218 14.19 0.39 0.34
CA ASN A 218 15.27 -0.56 0.55
C ASN A 218 14.75 -1.99 0.73
N ASP A 219 13.67 -2.14 1.51
CA ASP A 219 13.02 -3.43 1.75
C ASP A 219 12.54 -4.07 0.43
N ILE A 220 11.87 -3.29 -0.43
CA ILE A 220 11.41 -3.75 -1.76
C ILE A 220 12.60 -4.13 -2.65
N VAL A 221 13.68 -3.33 -2.66
CA VAL A 221 14.88 -3.62 -3.47
C VAL A 221 15.55 -4.92 -3.02
N GLU A 222 15.68 -5.13 -1.71
CA GLU A 222 16.25 -6.36 -1.14
C GLU A 222 15.41 -7.57 -1.57
N GLU A 223 14.09 -7.49 -1.44
CA GLU A 223 13.18 -8.58 -1.79
C GLU A 223 13.23 -8.92 -3.28
N ILE A 224 13.26 -7.90 -4.16
CA ILE A 224 13.41 -8.11 -5.60
C ILE A 224 14.73 -8.81 -5.91
N LYS A 225 15.85 -8.34 -5.34
CA LYS A 225 17.16 -8.93 -5.61
C LYS A 225 17.23 -10.39 -5.19
N ASN A 226 16.80 -10.70 -3.96
CA ASN A 226 16.81 -12.06 -3.43
C ASN A 226 15.97 -13.01 -4.30
N ASN A 227 14.82 -12.54 -4.79
CA ASN A 227 13.94 -13.35 -5.62
C ASN A 227 14.33 -13.42 -7.10
N LEU A 228 15.17 -12.52 -7.61
CA LEU A 228 15.67 -12.60 -8.99
C LEU A 228 16.94 -13.46 -9.11
N THR A 229 17.72 -13.57 -8.04
CA THR A 229 18.93 -14.41 -8.00
C THR A 229 18.66 -15.89 -7.68
N ALA A 230 17.53 -16.18 -7.02
CA ALA A 230 17.04 -17.55 -6.80
C ALA A 230 16.45 -18.14 -8.08
#